data_AF-A0A843GMR0-F1
#
_entry.id   AF-A0A843GMR0-F1
#
_cell.length_a   1.000
_cell.length_b   1.000
_cell.length_c   1.000
_cell.angle_alpha   90.00
_cell.angle_beta   90.00
_cell.angle_gamma   90.00
#
_symmetry.space_group_name_H-M   'P 1'
#
loop_
_entity.id
_entity.type
_entity.pdbx_description
1 polymer ?
#
loop_
_entity_poly.entity_id
_entity_poly.type
_entity_poly.pdbx_seq_one_letter_code
_entity_poly.pdbx_strand_id
1 'polypeptide(L)'
;MKFKIGDKVIINGYLYKSSNATTPSGSVKNKVTNITRTANGSKHPYNTTGDLGWMDESSIKLYEDNKKYEVEIELTDKNGLIDYLKTHEDKIIMIDSKELKDVLGL
;
A
#
# COMPACT_ATOMS: atom_id res chain seq x y z
N MET A 1 -16.03 -7.75 5.87
CA MET A 1 -15.20 -7.64 4.64
C MET A 1 -14.09 -6.64 4.92
N LYS A 2 -12.85 -6.97 4.55
CA LYS A 2 -11.64 -6.17 4.79
C LYS A 2 -11.47 -5.00 3.81
N PHE A 3 -11.93 -5.15 2.57
CA PHE A 3 -11.81 -4.13 1.52
C PHE A 3 -13.19 -3.62 1.08
N LYS A 4 -13.26 -2.37 0.62
CA LYS A 4 -14.48 -1.72 0.10
C LYS A 4 -14.33 -1.35 -1.37
N ILE A 5 -15.47 -1.18 -2.06
CA ILE A 5 -15.49 -0.69 -3.45
C ILE A 5 -14.76 0.65 -3.52
N GLY A 6 -13.91 0.80 -4.54
CA GLY A 6 -13.06 1.97 -4.75
C GLY A 6 -11.65 1.84 -4.16
N ASP A 7 -11.42 0.96 -3.18
CA ASP A 7 -10.09 0.77 -2.60
C ASP A 7 -9.07 0.41 -3.68
N LYS A 8 -7.95 1.14 -3.69
CA LYS A 8 -6.79 0.80 -4.50
C LYS A 8 -6.01 -0.30 -3.79
N VAL A 9 -5.73 -1.38 -4.51
CA VAL A 9 -5.16 -2.60 -3.94
C VAL A 9 -4.09 -3.19 -4.86
N ILE A 10 -3.22 -4.00 -4.28
CA ILE A 10 -2.31 -4.91 -5.00
C ILE A 10 -2.93 -6.30 -4.93
N ILE A 11 -3.15 -6.92 -6.08
CA ILE A 11 -3.65 -8.29 -6.18
C ILE A 11 -2.57 -9.26 -6.65
N ASN A 12 -2.53 -10.41 -6.00
CA ASN A 12 -1.59 -11.49 -6.28
C ASN A 12 -2.21 -12.83 -5.85
N GLY A 13 -2.75 -13.58 -6.80
CA GLY A 13 -3.44 -14.84 -6.51
C GLY A 13 -4.31 -15.34 -7.66
N TYR A 14 -5.19 -16.28 -7.34
CA TYR A 14 -6.10 -16.89 -8.30
C TYR A 14 -7.30 -16.00 -8.64
N LEU A 15 -7.82 -16.21 -9.85
CA LEU A 15 -9.01 -15.55 -10.40
C LEU A 15 -10.10 -16.59 -10.64
N TYR A 16 -11.30 -16.35 -10.12
CA TYR A 16 -12.42 -17.28 -10.18
C TYR A 16 -13.57 -16.70 -11.02
N LYS A 17 -14.23 -17.52 -11.84
CA LYS A 17 -15.34 -17.07 -12.71
C LYS A 17 -16.56 -16.56 -11.93
N SER A 18 -16.75 -17.02 -10.70
CA SER A 18 -17.82 -16.57 -9.80
C SER A 18 -17.32 -16.52 -8.36
N SER A 19 -18.02 -15.81 -7.49
CA SER A 19 -17.67 -15.64 -6.08
C SER A 19 -17.70 -16.93 -5.26
N ASN A 20 -18.26 -18.02 -5.79
CA ASN A 20 -18.36 -19.33 -5.13
C ASN A 20 -17.81 -20.48 -5.98
N ALA A 21 -17.13 -20.20 -7.09
CA ALA A 21 -16.51 -21.23 -7.91
C ALA A 21 -15.52 -22.05 -7.08
N THR A 22 -15.36 -23.33 -7.40
CA THR A 22 -14.42 -24.22 -6.69
C THR A 22 -13.06 -24.31 -7.37
N THR A 23 -12.96 -23.84 -8.62
CA THR A 23 -11.78 -24.00 -9.46
C THR A 23 -11.37 -22.65 -10.03
N PRO A 24 -10.08 -22.28 -9.93
CA PRO A 24 -9.60 -21.04 -10.52
C PRO A 24 -9.62 -21.13 -12.05
N SER A 25 -9.97 -20.02 -12.70
CA SER A 25 -9.90 -19.85 -14.15
C SER A 25 -8.59 -19.23 -14.63
N GLY A 26 -7.78 -18.71 -13.71
CA GLY A 26 -6.50 -18.09 -14.01
C GLY A 26 -5.82 -17.56 -12.75
N SER A 27 -4.74 -16.82 -12.94
CA SER A 27 -4.02 -16.15 -11.85
C SER A 27 -3.42 -14.82 -12.32
N VAL A 28 -3.09 -13.99 -11.35
CA VAL A 28 -2.46 -12.69 -11.55
C VAL A 28 -1.39 -12.48 -10.48
N LYS A 29 -0.34 -11.72 -10.82
CA LYS A 29 0.75 -11.41 -9.90
C LYS A 29 1.04 -9.91 -9.87
N ASN A 30 1.14 -9.36 -8.65
CA ASN A 30 1.56 -7.98 -8.35
C ASN A 30 0.88 -6.90 -9.20
N LYS A 31 -0.43 -7.03 -9.44
CA LYS A 31 -1.18 -6.04 -10.22
C LYS A 31 -1.81 -5.01 -9.28
N VAL A 32 -1.59 -3.73 -9.56
CA VAL A 32 -2.31 -2.63 -8.90
C VAL A 32 -3.66 -2.42 -9.61
N THR A 33 -4.75 -2.33 -8.86
CA THR A 33 -6.11 -2.16 -9.39
C THR A 33 -7.04 -1.60 -8.30
N ASN A 34 -8.33 -1.43 -8.62
CA ASN A 34 -9.36 -0.99 -7.68
C ASN A 34 -10.41 -2.08 -7.48
N ILE A 35 -10.91 -2.25 -6.24
CA ILE A 35 -12.07 -3.09 -5.94
C ILE A 35 -13.31 -2.49 -6.62
N THR A 36 -14.03 -3.31 -7.39
CA THR A 36 -15.26 -2.87 -8.09
C THR A 36 -16.51 -3.51 -7.54
N ARG A 37 -16.40 -4.71 -6.96
CA ARG A 37 -17.55 -5.48 -6.44
C ARG A 37 -17.15 -6.25 -5.18
N THR A 38 -18.14 -6.42 -4.32
CA THR A 38 -18.04 -7.24 -3.11
C THR A 38 -19.21 -8.22 -3.04
N ALA A 39 -18.97 -9.42 -2.50
CA ALA A 39 -19.99 -10.43 -2.27
C ALA A 39 -19.82 -11.03 -0.87
N ASN A 40 -20.55 -10.48 0.11
CA ASN A 40 -20.44 -10.92 1.49
C ASN A 40 -20.84 -12.40 1.66
N GLY A 41 -20.10 -13.14 2.49
CA GLY A 41 -20.34 -14.55 2.76
C GLY A 41 -19.98 -15.51 1.61
N SER A 42 -19.37 -15.02 0.53
CA SER A 42 -18.89 -15.87 -0.57
C SER A 42 -17.45 -16.34 -0.36
N LYS A 43 -17.05 -17.40 -1.08
CA LYS A 43 -15.69 -17.96 -1.01
C LYS A 43 -14.61 -16.97 -1.50
N HIS A 44 -14.92 -16.26 -2.57
CA HIS A 44 -14.03 -15.31 -3.26
C HIS A 44 -14.74 -13.95 -3.31
N PRO A 45 -14.68 -13.15 -2.23
CA PRO A 45 -15.61 -12.04 -2.02
C PRO A 45 -15.32 -10.77 -2.82
N TYR A 46 -14.21 -10.68 -3.55
CA TYR A 46 -13.80 -9.43 -4.20
C TYR A 46 -13.61 -9.59 -5.70
N ASN A 47 -14.03 -8.59 -6.49
CA ASN A 47 -13.65 -8.44 -7.90
C ASN A 47 -13.02 -7.05 -8.11
N THR A 48 -12.24 -6.90 -9.17
CA THR A 48 -11.45 -5.71 -9.44
C THR A 48 -11.69 -5.15 -10.84
N THR A 49 -11.11 -3.98 -11.11
CA THR A 49 -11.26 -3.28 -12.40
C THR A 49 -10.89 -4.20 -13.57
N GLY A 50 -11.77 -4.24 -14.57
CA GLY A 50 -11.65 -5.12 -15.73
C GLY A 50 -12.29 -6.50 -15.57
N ASP A 51 -13.02 -6.73 -14.46
CA ASP A 51 -13.73 -7.98 -14.16
C ASP A 51 -12.85 -9.23 -14.36
N LEU A 52 -11.59 -9.14 -13.93
CA LEU A 52 -10.56 -10.17 -14.13
C LEU A 52 -10.94 -11.53 -13.50
N GLY A 53 -11.81 -11.50 -12.50
CA GLY A 53 -12.29 -12.65 -11.75
C GLY A 53 -12.47 -12.30 -10.28
N TRP A 54 -13.23 -13.14 -9.58
CA TRP A 54 -13.38 -13.07 -8.14
C TRP A 54 -12.11 -13.57 -7.45
N MET A 55 -11.80 -13.07 -6.27
CA MET A 55 -10.53 -13.31 -5.56
C MET A 55 -10.73 -13.54 -4.07
N ASP A 56 -9.80 -14.29 -3.49
CA ASP A 56 -9.67 -14.48 -2.04
C ASP A 56 -9.17 -13.22 -1.34
N GLU A 57 -9.63 -12.97 -0.11
CA GLU A 57 -9.15 -11.86 0.70
C GLU A 57 -7.64 -11.89 0.93
N SER A 58 -7.07 -13.09 1.08
CA SER A 58 -5.62 -13.30 1.28
C SER A 58 -4.77 -12.94 0.05
N SER A 59 -5.39 -12.87 -1.14
CA SER A 59 -4.72 -12.51 -2.39
C SER A 59 -4.66 -10.99 -2.63
N ILE A 60 -5.16 -10.19 -1.69
CA ILE A 60 -5.32 -8.75 -1.82
C ILE A 60 -4.62 -8.04 -0.67
N LYS A 61 -3.86 -6.98 -1.00
CA LYS A 61 -3.27 -6.05 -0.04
C LYS A 61 -3.70 -4.64 -0.40
N LEU A 62 -3.94 -3.80 0.61
CA LEU A 62 -4.20 -2.38 0.35
C LEU A 62 -2.97 -1.78 -0.35
N TYR A 63 -3.20 -0.98 -1.37
CA TYR A 63 -2.11 -0.23 -1.99
C TYR A 63 -1.77 0.93 -1.06
N GLU A 64 -0.65 0.80 -0.37
CA GLU A 64 -0.05 1.91 0.36
C GLU A 64 0.71 2.74 -0.66
N ASP A 65 0.15 3.91 -0.96
CA ASP A 65 0.89 4.93 -1.69
C ASP A 65 1.99 5.40 -0.74
N ASN A 66 3.22 4.97 -0.98
CA ASN A 66 4.41 5.53 -0.33
C ASN A 66 4.56 6.97 -0.84
N LYS A 67 3.64 7.84 -0.41
CA LYS A 67 3.70 9.27 -0.66
C LYS A 67 4.96 9.76 0.01
N LYS A 68 5.98 9.99 -0.81
CA LYS A 68 7.10 10.82 -0.41
C LYS A 68 6.54 12.22 -0.26
N TYR A 69 6.50 12.71 0.97
CA TYR A 69 6.25 14.10 1.23
C TYR A 69 7.61 14.77 1.24
N GLU A 70 7.89 15.59 0.22
CA GLU A 70 8.97 16.56 0.30
C GLU A 70 8.47 17.65 1.25
N VAL A 71 9.08 17.70 2.44
CA VAL A 71 8.82 18.76 3.42
C VAL A 71 10.01 19.70 3.36
N GLU A 72 9.81 20.89 2.81
CA GLU A 72 10.76 21.99 3.01
C GLU A 72 10.59 22.48 4.45
N ILE A 73 11.60 22.28 5.28
CA ILE A 73 11.64 22.76 6.65
C ILE A 73 12.64 23.91 6.68
N GLU A 74 12.14 25.13 6.92
CA GLU A 74 13.00 26.26 7.28
C GLU A 74 13.48 26.06 8.71
N LEU A 75 14.70 25.57 8.84
CA LEU A 75 15.35 25.39 10.13
C LEU A 75 16.27 26.57 10.37
N THR A 76 15.98 27.31 11.44
CA THR A 76 16.74 28.50 11.82
C THR A 76 18.14 28.14 12.34
N ASP A 77 18.32 26.92 12.82
CA ASP A 77 19.59 26.37 13.26
C ASP A 77 19.58 24.82 13.31
N LYS A 78 20.75 24.27 13.60
CA LYS A 78 20.99 22.82 13.73
C LYS A 78 20.20 22.15 14.85
N ASN A 79 19.87 22.86 15.93
CA ASN A 79 19.12 22.29 17.04
C ASN A 79 17.65 22.08 16.66
N GLY A 80 17.09 23.00 15.86
CA GLY A 80 15.76 22.84 15.27
C GLY A 80 15.64 21.58 14.41
N LEU A 81 16.70 21.22 13.66
CA LEU A 81 16.74 19.96 12.91
C LEU A 81 16.65 18.75 13.85
N ILE A 82 17.49 18.73 14.88
CA ILE A 82 17.61 17.61 15.81
C ILE A 82 16.28 17.36 16.55
N ASP A 83 15.59 18.42 16.99
CA ASP A 83 14.32 18.31 17.71
C ASP A 83 13.18 17.82 16.79
N TYR A 84 13.16 18.27 15.53
CA TYR A 84 12.22 17.77 14.55
C TYR A 84 12.44 16.27 14.27
N LEU A 85 13.70 15.85 14.08
CA LEU A 85 14.02 14.45 13.79
C LEU A 85 13.64 13.51 14.93
N LYS A 86 13.92 13.89 16.19
CA LYS A 86 13.54 13.10 17.39
C LYS A 86 12.04 12.94 17.57
N THR A 87 11.25 13.92 17.13
CA THR A 87 9.79 13.91 17.30
C THR A 87 9.07 13.22 16.14
N HIS A 88 9.78 12.90 15.06
CA HIS A 88 9.21 12.34 13.83
C HIS A 88 9.97 11.10 13.31
N GLU A 89 10.66 10.37 14.20
CA GLU A 89 11.48 9.18 13.86
C GLU A 89 10.72 8.17 12.98
N ASP A 90 9.42 7.99 13.22
CA ASP A 90 8.54 7.07 12.46
C ASP A 90 8.27 7.50 11.00
N LYS A 91 8.54 8.75 10.64
CA LYS A 91 8.28 9.32 9.30
C LYS A 91 9.53 9.55 8.46
N ILE A 92 10.72 9.45 9.07
CA ILE A 92 11.99 9.73 8.40
C ILE A 92 12.53 8.43 7.83
N ILE A 93 11.87 7.95 6.79
CA ILE A 93 12.40 6.91 5.92
C ILE A 93 13.05 7.68 4.76
N MET A 94 14.39 7.60 4.64
CA MET A 94 15.24 8.25 3.62
C MET A 94 15.78 9.65 3.95
N ILE A 95 16.55 9.79 5.03
CA ILE A 95 17.77 10.59 4.90
C ILE A 95 18.91 9.59 4.90
N ASP A 96 19.66 9.51 3.80
CA ASP A 96 20.88 8.70 3.78
C ASP A 96 21.78 9.21 4.92
N SER A 97 22.07 8.35 5.89
CA SER A 97 22.70 8.75 7.16
C SER A 97 24.03 9.49 6.97
N LYS A 98 24.62 9.38 5.78
CA LYS A 98 25.85 10.09 5.38
C LYS A 98 25.63 11.60 5.27
N GLU A 99 24.60 12.05 4.57
CA GLU A 99 24.32 13.49 4.41
C GLU A 99 23.97 14.14 5.75
N LEU A 100 23.25 13.41 6.61
CA LEU A 100 22.91 13.90 7.94
C LEU A 100 24.14 14.05 8.84
N LYS A 101 25.08 13.11 8.78
CA LYS A 101 26.34 13.15 9.57
C LYS A 101 27.22 14.33 9.15
N ASP A 102 27.31 14.58 7.84
CA ASP A 102 28.08 15.69 7.30
C ASP A 102 27.49 17.05 7.75
N VAL A 103 26.15 17.21 7.72
CA VAL A 103 25.46 18.41 8.25
C VAL A 103 25.64 18.56 9.76
N LEU A 104 25.64 17.44 10.49
CA LEU A 104 25.78 17.44 11.94
C LEU A 104 27.24 17.46 12.42
N GLY A 105 28.24 17.38 11.53
CA GLY A 105 29.64 17.29 11.90
C GLY A 105 29.95 16.11 12.84
N LEU A 106 29.28 14.97 12.64
CA LEU A 106 29.39 13.73 13.41
C LEU A 106 30.13 12.64 12.64
#